data_AF-A0A3R7FYS0-F1
#
_entry.id   AF-A0A3R7FYS0-F1
#
_cell.length_a   1.000
_cell.length_b   1.000
_cell.length_c   1.000
_cell.angle_alpha   90.00
_cell.angle_beta   90.00
_cell.angle_gamma   90.00
#
_symmetry.space_group_name_H-M   'P 1'
#
loop_
_entity.id
_entity.type
_entity.pdbx_description
1 polymer ?
#
loop_
_entity_poly.entity_id
_entity_poly.type
_entity_poly.pdbx_seq_one_letter_code
_entity_poly.pdbx_strand_id
1 'polypeptide(L)'
;MESLRRLTSSVFDTGPVRLVRRASTGDVHPPDARSLELTFMTERLAVVGTPCDGPTDKKRNQVNADELAQYLEANYRGHFMLFNLNALEEDPQEDTTSTMRLLSLSWRSEDVESGRERVQTVAEKLHEQMLEFNWERDGMKAHTPPFDLIFRICYALNSWLSLDPQNVALINCQTGKTRSGVVVACYLLFTKLADDPTDAFVEFYRKRWDMKALTPQALRKKTPPSIQRFLSGFHALLESEKPSNDKPLLLKAIIFRQLPVEVQPCVQIWDDYKLVFCTDAMHLGESGEAPVLDWNEEDGFFAVLWENGIELDGGFSVLCSFGDDYDNADDVDASSRVLFRYADSTLFLLPGLVTLKKHDLDLMKQYEHGFDEDQFSVDLVLHESTAKKRRNSVRVDYAGTNAIRQGLVEITKHHVVLPDPAMHSNFIRMGFSETPTTFALQCSQNAPNVALDLLHSKGLSLCFAKEAADQVAKKEEEKKSNQNTEPLEASMNQPPMRRQTTAEIVAMQSQRSRLFGVQGGAAGIITLRAWGYGRSLLD
;
A
#
# COMPACT_ATOMS: atom_id res chain seq x y z
N MET A 1 -66.00 0.88 24.51
CA MET A 1 -65.35 -0.13 23.66
C MET A 1 -64.60 0.58 22.55
N GLU A 2 -63.56 1.36 22.88
CA GLU A 2 -62.22 0.87 23.27
C GLU A 2 -61.65 -0.02 22.15
N SER A 3 -60.42 0.09 21.70
CA SER A 3 -59.18 0.71 22.17
C SER A 3 -58.12 0.16 21.19
N LEU A 4 -57.11 0.84 20.67
CA LEU A 4 -55.93 1.34 21.35
C LEU A 4 -55.02 1.85 20.20
N ARG A 5 -54.92 3.17 20.02
CA ARG A 5 -53.78 3.81 19.32
C ARG A 5 -53.51 5.13 20.00
N ARG A 6 -52.80 5.08 21.13
CA ARG A 6 -52.11 6.22 21.74
C ARG A 6 -50.88 5.71 22.47
N LEU A 7 -49.88 6.59 22.53
CA LEU A 7 -48.61 6.54 23.27
C LEU A 7 -47.50 5.86 22.44
N THR A 8 -46.45 6.54 21.98
CA THR A 8 -45.73 7.70 22.55
C THR A 8 -45.04 8.54 21.46
N SER A 9 -45.43 9.81 21.31
CA SER A 9 -44.59 10.86 20.70
C SER A 9 -44.79 12.17 21.47
N SER A 10 -44.01 12.34 22.52
CA SER A 10 -43.63 13.60 23.16
C SER A 10 -42.42 13.21 24.00
N VAL A 11 -41.27 13.86 23.94
CA VAL A 11 -40.89 15.17 24.51
C VAL A 11 -39.47 15.38 23.92
N PHE A 12 -39.09 16.46 23.22
CA PHE A 12 -38.96 17.85 23.64
C PHE A 12 -39.10 18.77 22.42
N ASP A 13 -40.11 19.63 22.45
CA ASP A 13 -40.20 20.85 21.65
C ASP A 13 -39.98 22.01 22.61
N THR A 14 -38.84 22.68 22.48
CA THR A 14 -38.60 24.00 23.07
C THR A 14 -38.09 24.89 21.96
N GLY A 15 -39.02 25.59 21.32
CA GLY A 15 -38.71 26.65 20.37
C GLY A 15 -37.84 27.77 20.98
N PRO A 16 -37.15 28.56 20.13
CA PRO A 16 -36.15 29.50 20.59
C PRO A 16 -36.78 30.72 21.26
N VAL A 17 -36.33 31.00 22.49
CA VAL A 17 -36.52 32.31 23.12
C VAL A 17 -35.74 33.34 22.30
N ARG A 18 -36.45 34.32 21.73
CA ARG A 18 -35.85 35.51 21.11
C ARG A 18 -35.06 36.29 22.16
N LEU A 19 -33.75 36.07 22.22
CA LEU A 19 -32.80 36.99 22.84
C LEU A 19 -32.15 37.86 21.77
N VAL A 20 -32.17 39.16 22.03
CA VAL A 20 -31.68 40.23 21.19
C VAL A 20 -30.20 40.02 20.87
N ARG A 21 -29.87 40.07 19.57
CA ARG A 21 -28.51 40.03 19.01
C ARG A 21 -27.57 41.01 19.73
N ARG A 22 -26.54 40.47 20.36
CA ARG A 22 -25.25 41.14 20.52
C ARG A 22 -24.28 40.47 19.56
N ALA A 23 -23.64 41.25 18.70
CA ALA A 23 -22.62 40.76 17.78
C ALA A 23 -21.43 40.23 18.58
N SER A 24 -21.10 38.96 18.40
CA SER A 24 -19.85 38.35 18.88
C SER A 24 -19.25 37.51 17.77
N THR A 25 -17.98 37.81 17.45
CA THR A 25 -16.94 36.98 16.80
C THR A 25 -17.40 35.65 16.18
N GLY A 26 -17.18 35.51 14.87
CA GLY A 26 -17.62 34.39 14.05
C GLY A 26 -17.32 33.02 14.68
N ASP A 27 -18.38 32.25 14.87
CA ASP A 27 -18.35 30.88 15.36
C ASP A 27 -17.87 29.99 14.19
N VAL A 28 -16.59 29.64 14.16
CA VAL A 28 -16.04 28.73 13.15
C VAL A 28 -16.45 27.31 13.56
N HIS A 29 -17.58 26.83 13.04
CA HIS A 29 -17.93 25.42 13.17
C HIS A 29 -16.89 24.59 12.40
N PRO A 30 -16.41 23.46 12.97
CA PRO A 30 -15.53 22.58 12.23
C PRO A 30 -16.23 22.11 10.94
N PRO A 31 -15.48 21.98 9.83
CA PRO A 31 -16.02 21.54 8.55
C PRO A 31 -16.71 20.19 8.72
N ASP A 32 -17.80 19.95 7.98
CA ASP A 32 -18.53 18.69 8.08
C ASP A 32 -17.97 17.63 7.12
N ALA A 33 -18.33 16.36 7.33
CA ALA A 33 -17.85 15.27 6.49
C ALA A 33 -18.23 15.44 5.01
N ARG A 34 -19.35 16.12 4.71
CA ARG A 34 -19.82 16.31 3.34
C ARG A 34 -19.00 17.39 2.63
N SER A 35 -18.66 18.48 3.30
CA SER A 35 -17.83 19.55 2.74
C SER A 35 -16.42 19.06 2.43
N LEU A 36 -15.92 18.09 3.19
CA LEU A 36 -14.63 17.43 2.97
C LEU A 36 -14.68 16.25 1.97
N GLU A 37 -15.87 15.94 1.45
CA GLU A 37 -16.11 14.77 0.61
C GLU A 37 -15.57 13.48 1.26
N LEU A 38 -15.75 13.33 2.58
CA LEU A 38 -15.47 12.08 3.27
C LEU A 38 -16.57 11.07 2.99
N THR A 39 -16.23 9.99 2.29
CA THR A 39 -17.19 8.95 1.93
C THR A 39 -16.99 7.71 2.79
N PHE A 40 -17.90 7.48 3.73
CA PHE A 40 -17.92 6.27 4.55
C PHE A 40 -18.41 5.07 3.74
N MET A 41 -17.52 4.09 3.56
CA MET A 41 -17.80 2.80 2.91
C MET A 41 -18.46 1.83 3.90
N THR A 42 -18.02 1.91 5.16
CA THR A 42 -18.63 1.32 6.35
C THR A 42 -18.71 2.41 7.42
N GLU A 43 -19.21 2.11 8.62
CA GLU A 43 -19.24 3.07 9.75
C GLU A 43 -17.85 3.56 10.17
N ARG A 44 -16.79 2.79 9.87
CA ARG A 44 -15.42 3.05 10.36
C ARG A 44 -14.34 3.01 9.27
N LEU A 45 -14.73 2.83 8.02
CA LEU A 45 -13.84 2.91 6.87
C LEU A 45 -14.35 3.99 5.92
N ALA A 46 -13.55 5.03 5.72
CA ALA A 46 -13.88 6.14 4.83
C ALA A 46 -12.82 6.33 3.76
N VAL A 47 -13.25 6.91 2.63
CA VAL A 47 -12.39 7.34 1.53
C VAL A 47 -12.38 8.86 1.50
N VAL A 48 -11.19 9.43 1.35
CA VAL A 48 -10.95 10.87 1.34
C VAL A 48 -10.15 11.29 0.10
N GLY A 49 -10.29 12.56 -0.29
CA GLY A 49 -9.40 13.15 -1.31
C GLY A 49 -7.94 13.16 -0.85
N THR A 50 -7.01 13.38 -1.78
CA THR A 50 -5.60 13.62 -1.42
C THR A 50 -5.49 14.91 -0.61
N PRO A 51 -4.97 14.87 0.62
CA PRO A 51 -4.79 16.08 1.40
C PRO A 51 -3.78 17.03 0.73
N CYS A 52 -4.10 18.32 0.69
CA CYS A 52 -3.24 19.36 0.14
C CYS A 52 -3.40 20.68 0.92
N ASP A 53 -2.51 21.64 0.68
CA ASP A 53 -2.59 22.98 1.29
C ASP A 53 -3.63 23.89 0.61
N GLY A 54 -4.07 23.51 -0.58
CA GLY A 54 -5.09 24.22 -1.34
C GLY A 54 -6.52 23.99 -0.81
N PRO A 55 -7.52 24.69 -1.38
CA PRO A 55 -8.92 24.45 -1.04
C PRO A 55 -9.36 23.05 -1.47
N THR A 56 -10.37 22.52 -0.78
CA THR A 56 -11.01 21.25 -1.15
C THR A 56 -11.56 21.33 -2.59
N ASP A 57 -11.12 20.43 -3.47
CA ASP A 57 -11.57 20.31 -4.86
C ASP A 57 -12.01 18.87 -5.17
N LYS A 58 -13.32 18.70 -5.22
CA LYS A 58 -13.97 17.42 -5.54
C LYS A 58 -13.56 16.87 -6.91
N LYS A 59 -13.41 17.71 -7.93
CA LYS A 59 -13.12 17.26 -9.30
C LYS A 59 -11.71 16.72 -9.41
N ARG A 60 -10.77 17.33 -8.68
CA ARG A 60 -9.37 16.89 -8.58
C ARG A 60 -9.15 15.83 -7.51
N ASN A 61 -10.19 15.46 -6.76
CA ASN A 61 -10.09 14.57 -5.60
C ASN A 61 -9.06 15.08 -4.57
N GLN A 62 -9.11 16.38 -4.27
CA GLN A 62 -8.25 17.04 -3.29
C GLN A 62 -9.08 17.50 -2.09
N VAL A 63 -8.51 17.40 -0.88
CA VAL A 63 -9.11 17.88 0.36
C VAL A 63 -8.14 18.83 1.04
N ASN A 64 -8.63 19.94 1.58
CA ASN A 64 -7.78 20.81 2.37
C ASN A 64 -7.31 20.09 3.64
N ALA A 65 -5.99 20.03 3.84
CA ALA A 65 -5.39 19.27 4.94
C ALA A 65 -5.72 19.86 6.32
N ASP A 66 -5.83 21.19 6.45
CA ASP A 66 -6.14 21.86 7.71
C ASP A 66 -7.62 21.65 8.10
N GLU A 67 -8.53 21.76 7.14
CA GLU A 67 -9.95 21.47 7.34
C GLU A 67 -10.17 19.99 7.71
N LEU A 68 -9.47 19.08 7.03
CA LEU A 68 -9.51 17.65 7.36
C LEU A 68 -8.97 17.40 8.77
N ALA A 69 -7.83 17.98 9.13
CA ALA A 69 -7.26 17.85 10.47
C ALA A 69 -8.23 18.36 11.56
N GLN A 70 -8.86 19.52 11.34
CA GLN A 70 -9.86 20.06 12.27
C GLN A 70 -11.06 19.13 12.44
N TYR A 71 -11.58 18.56 11.36
CA TYR A 71 -12.67 17.59 11.43
C TYR A 71 -12.26 16.33 12.20
N LEU A 72 -11.09 15.77 11.91
CA LEU A 72 -10.60 14.55 12.55
C LEU A 72 -10.30 14.78 14.03
N GLU A 73 -9.76 15.95 14.40
CA GLU A 73 -9.52 16.30 15.79
C GLU A 73 -10.83 16.51 16.56
N ALA A 74 -11.85 17.10 15.93
CA ALA A 74 -13.14 17.31 16.58
C ALA A 74 -13.94 16.01 16.78
N ASN A 75 -13.81 15.04 15.87
CA ASN A 75 -14.68 13.86 15.82
C ASN A 75 -13.99 12.53 16.16
N TYR A 76 -12.68 12.42 15.93
CA TYR A 76 -11.90 11.18 15.97
C TYR A 76 -10.51 11.38 16.60
N ARG A 77 -10.36 12.33 17.53
CA ARG A 77 -9.08 12.62 18.19
C ARG A 77 -8.43 11.35 18.73
N GLY A 78 -7.21 11.06 18.26
CA GLY A 78 -6.45 9.87 18.67
C GLY A 78 -7.00 8.53 18.15
N HIS A 79 -8.03 8.56 17.29
CA HIS A 79 -8.76 7.39 16.80
C HIS A 79 -8.85 7.36 15.26
N PHE A 80 -8.02 8.09 14.53
CA PHE A 80 -7.95 7.97 13.07
C PHE A 80 -6.56 7.51 12.60
N MET A 81 -6.53 6.83 11.46
CA MET A 81 -5.29 6.49 10.74
C MET A 81 -5.53 6.65 9.24
N LEU A 82 -4.66 7.40 8.56
CA LEU A 82 -4.70 7.61 7.11
C LEU A 82 -3.84 6.57 6.38
N PHE A 83 -4.44 5.81 5.49
CA PHE A 83 -3.80 4.85 4.59
C PHE A 83 -3.60 5.53 3.24
N ASN A 84 -2.41 6.07 3.02
CA ASN A 84 -2.04 6.72 1.78
C ASN A 84 -1.57 5.69 0.74
N LEU A 85 -2.28 5.64 -0.38
CA LEU A 85 -2.01 4.71 -1.48
C LEU A 85 -1.17 5.32 -2.62
N ASN A 86 -0.70 6.55 -2.42
CA ASN A 86 0.15 7.26 -3.37
C ASN A 86 1.62 7.10 -2.97
N ALA A 87 2.52 7.15 -3.95
CA ALA A 87 3.86 7.64 -3.69
C ALA A 87 3.73 9.10 -3.23
N LEU A 88 4.47 9.52 -2.20
CA LEU A 88 4.72 10.93 -1.99
C LEU A 88 5.62 11.37 -3.15
N GLU A 89 5.05 11.93 -4.22
CA GLU A 89 5.82 12.50 -5.31
C GLU A 89 6.67 13.66 -4.76
N GLU A 90 7.97 13.69 -5.10
CA GLU A 90 8.71 14.95 -5.15
C GLU A 90 8.14 15.73 -6.34
N ASP A 91 7.41 16.81 -6.04
CA ASP A 91 6.64 17.65 -6.96
C ASP A 91 7.32 17.84 -8.35
N PRO A 92 6.82 17.22 -9.44
CA PRO A 92 7.40 17.35 -10.76
C PRO A 92 6.75 18.49 -11.54
N GLN A 93 6.85 19.74 -11.06
CA GLN A 93 6.76 20.97 -11.87
C GLN A 93 6.96 22.23 -11.01
N GLU A 94 8.18 22.74 -10.98
CA GLU A 94 8.41 24.19 -10.94
C GLU A 94 9.66 24.48 -11.77
N ASP A 95 9.45 25.19 -12.89
CA ASP A 95 10.47 25.64 -13.83
C ASP A 95 11.62 26.36 -13.09
N THR A 96 12.82 26.06 -13.56
CA THR A 96 14.10 26.72 -13.32
C THR A 96 14.09 28.05 -12.53
N THR A 97 14.93 28.07 -11.49
CA THR A 97 15.43 29.25 -10.75
C THR A 97 14.60 29.73 -9.55
N SER A 98 14.40 28.85 -8.56
CA SER A 98 14.37 29.21 -7.14
C SER A 98 14.56 27.97 -6.26
N THR A 99 15.62 27.96 -5.46
CA THR A 99 15.94 26.92 -4.47
C THR A 99 14.90 26.82 -3.35
N MET A 100 14.23 25.66 -3.25
CA MET A 100 13.70 24.95 -2.06
C MET A 100 12.23 24.49 -2.20
N ARG A 101 12.05 23.17 -2.43
CA ARG A 101 10.90 22.37 -1.97
C ARG A 101 11.37 20.98 -1.49
N LEU A 102 12.37 20.96 -0.62
CA LEU A 102 12.77 19.77 0.14
C LEU A 102 12.41 20.00 1.62
N LEU A 103 11.14 19.73 1.95
CA LEU A 103 10.67 19.61 3.33
C LEU A 103 9.61 18.50 3.40
N SER A 104 10.02 17.26 3.13
CA SER A 104 9.41 16.12 3.82
C SER A 104 10.55 15.29 4.41
N LEU A 105 10.70 15.42 5.73
CA LEU A 105 11.58 14.64 6.62
C LEU A 105 13.04 15.12 6.75
N SER A 106 13.31 15.81 7.87
CA SER A 106 14.55 16.46 8.34
C SER A 106 14.85 17.81 7.63
N TRP A 107 14.91 18.95 8.32
CA TRP A 107 15.86 19.29 9.39
C TRP A 107 15.23 20.08 10.55
N ARG A 108 15.67 19.75 11.78
CA ARG A 108 15.60 20.59 12.99
C ARG A 108 16.91 21.38 13.08
N SER A 109 16.87 22.70 12.90
CA SER A 109 17.42 23.70 13.85
C SER A 109 17.29 25.12 13.29
N GLU A 110 16.65 25.98 14.10
CA GLU A 110 16.74 27.44 14.21
C GLU A 110 17.18 28.29 12.99
N ASP A 111 16.19 28.78 12.22
CA ASP A 111 16.29 30.07 11.53
C ASP A 111 15.39 31.08 12.26
N VAL A 112 15.96 31.80 13.22
CA VAL A 112 15.25 32.82 14.03
C VAL A 112 15.24 34.21 13.35
N GLU A 113 15.79 34.36 12.14
CA GLU A 113 16.04 35.69 11.57
C GLU A 113 15.32 36.06 10.26
N SER A 114 14.38 35.24 9.78
CA SER A 114 13.45 35.71 8.75
C SER A 114 12.04 35.26 9.09
N GLY A 115 11.11 36.21 9.25
CA GLY A 115 9.71 35.97 9.62
C GLY A 115 8.86 35.23 8.58
N ARG A 116 9.40 34.19 7.94
CA ARG A 116 8.65 33.22 7.14
C ARG A 116 8.03 32.19 8.08
N GLU A 117 6.71 32.11 8.08
CA GLU A 117 5.97 31.04 8.76
C GLU A 117 6.43 29.67 8.24
N ARG A 118 6.71 28.74 9.15
CA ARG A 118 7.05 27.36 8.82
C ARG A 118 5.83 26.67 8.22
N VAL A 119 5.88 26.31 6.94
CA VAL A 119 4.84 25.51 6.28
C VAL A 119 4.88 24.10 6.88
N GLN A 120 3.78 23.68 7.52
CA GLN A 120 3.64 22.33 8.05
C GLN A 120 3.35 21.35 6.92
N THR A 121 3.97 20.17 6.96
CA THR A 121 3.67 19.08 6.04
C THR A 121 2.28 18.49 6.29
N VAL A 122 1.68 17.83 5.29
CA VAL A 122 0.42 17.09 5.45
C VAL A 122 0.49 16.08 6.59
N ALA A 123 1.62 15.39 6.74
CA ALA A 123 1.83 14.43 7.83
C ALA A 123 1.81 15.14 9.19
N GLU A 124 2.49 16.28 9.35
CA GLU A 124 2.47 17.08 10.58
C GLU A 124 1.05 17.56 10.91
N LYS A 125 0.31 18.07 9.91
CA LYS A 125 -1.09 18.52 10.06
C LYS A 125 -2.03 17.40 10.53
N LEU A 126 -1.79 16.17 10.08
CA LEU A 126 -2.56 14.98 10.44
C LEU A 126 -1.97 14.22 11.63
N HIS A 127 -1.21 14.89 12.50
CA HIS A 127 -0.60 14.34 13.71
C HIS A 127 0.23 13.07 13.46
N GLU A 128 0.85 13.00 12.29
CA GLU A 128 1.66 11.90 11.79
C GLU A 128 0.96 10.52 11.86
N GLN A 129 -0.39 10.49 11.92
CA GLN A 129 -1.20 9.27 11.88
C GLN A 129 -1.43 8.82 10.44
N MET A 130 -0.33 8.47 9.75
CA MET A 130 -0.33 8.11 8.34
C MET A 130 0.53 6.88 8.06
N LEU A 131 0.03 6.01 7.20
CA LEU A 131 0.71 4.84 6.64
C LEU A 131 0.88 5.01 5.13
N GLU A 132 2.02 4.59 4.60
CA GLU A 132 2.35 4.67 3.19
C GLU A 132 2.37 3.29 2.54
N PHE A 133 1.39 3.03 1.67
CA PHE A 133 1.34 1.84 0.84
C PHE A 133 1.47 2.26 -0.62
N ASN A 134 2.68 2.19 -1.17
CA ASN A 134 2.94 2.48 -2.58
C ASN A 134 3.24 1.19 -3.37
N TRP A 135 2.76 1.15 -4.61
CA TRP A 135 3.06 0.11 -5.59
C TRP A 135 3.20 0.68 -7.01
N GLU A 136 3.52 1.97 -7.10
CA GLU A 136 3.95 2.56 -8.36
C GLU A 136 5.27 1.95 -8.79
N ARG A 137 5.40 1.72 -10.10
CA ARG A 137 6.61 1.21 -10.74
C ARG A 137 7.22 2.37 -11.52
N ASP A 138 8.54 2.45 -11.57
CA ASP A 138 9.25 3.53 -12.28
C ASP A 138 8.73 3.65 -13.71
N GLY A 139 8.03 4.72 -14.05
CA GLY A 139 7.48 4.93 -15.40
C GLY A 139 6.21 4.15 -15.74
N MET A 140 5.65 3.31 -14.85
CA MET A 140 4.37 2.62 -15.09
C MET A 140 3.37 2.77 -13.93
N LYS A 141 2.23 3.41 -14.22
CA LYS A 141 1.10 3.52 -13.30
C LYS A 141 0.34 2.18 -13.22
N ALA A 142 0.48 1.47 -12.11
CA ALA A 142 -0.28 0.26 -11.81
C ALA A 142 -1.60 0.58 -11.09
N HIS A 143 -2.71 0.01 -11.57
CA HIS A 143 -4.02 0.20 -10.94
C HIS A 143 -4.28 -0.73 -9.77
N THR A 144 -3.63 -1.89 -9.75
CA THR A 144 -3.77 -2.92 -8.72
C THR A 144 -2.43 -3.15 -8.03
N PRO A 145 -2.40 -3.29 -6.70
CA PRO A 145 -1.19 -3.65 -5.97
C PRO A 145 -0.80 -5.12 -6.23
N PRO A 146 0.44 -5.53 -5.89
CA PRO A 146 0.78 -6.94 -5.74
C PRO A 146 -0.19 -7.66 -4.79
N PHE A 147 -0.46 -8.95 -5.04
CA PHE A 147 -1.37 -9.73 -4.19
C PHE A 147 -0.95 -9.78 -2.73
N ASP A 148 0.35 -9.95 -2.48
CA ASP A 148 0.92 -9.89 -1.12
C ASP A 148 0.64 -8.54 -0.44
N LEU A 149 0.75 -7.44 -1.17
CA LEU A 149 0.54 -6.10 -0.62
C LEU A 149 -0.93 -5.84 -0.28
N ILE A 150 -1.89 -6.30 -1.09
CA ILE A 150 -3.31 -6.09 -0.75
C ILE A 150 -3.72 -6.87 0.51
N PHE A 151 -3.17 -8.06 0.74
CA PHE A 151 -3.40 -8.78 2.00
C PHE A 151 -2.79 -8.03 3.18
N ARG A 152 -1.57 -7.48 3.04
CA ARG A 152 -0.95 -6.63 4.08
C ARG A 152 -1.81 -5.42 4.42
N ILE A 153 -2.33 -4.72 3.40
CA ILE A 153 -3.26 -3.59 3.60
C ILE A 153 -4.51 -4.05 4.35
N CYS A 154 -5.12 -5.18 3.96
CA CYS A 154 -6.31 -5.72 4.64
C CYS A 154 -6.02 -6.08 6.10
N TYR A 155 -4.88 -6.71 6.40
CA TYR A 155 -4.47 -7.00 7.77
C TYR A 155 -4.24 -5.72 8.58
N ALA A 156 -3.57 -4.72 8.01
CA ALA A 156 -3.33 -3.44 8.67
C ALA A 156 -4.65 -2.71 8.99
N LEU A 157 -5.58 -2.63 8.02
CA LEU A 157 -6.92 -2.08 8.22
C LEU A 157 -7.67 -2.83 9.33
N ASN A 158 -7.72 -4.16 9.25
CA ASN A 158 -8.41 -4.99 10.24
C ASN A 158 -7.79 -4.85 11.63
N SER A 159 -6.46 -4.78 11.73
CA SER A 159 -5.76 -4.58 12.99
C SER A 159 -6.12 -3.24 13.62
N TRP A 160 -5.94 -2.12 12.88
CA TRP A 160 -6.26 -0.79 13.39
C TRP A 160 -7.71 -0.70 13.89
N LEU A 161 -8.66 -1.19 13.08
CA LEU A 161 -10.09 -1.16 13.42
C LEU A 161 -10.48 -2.14 14.54
N SER A 162 -9.64 -3.14 14.85
CA SER A 162 -9.88 -4.09 15.95
C SER A 162 -9.27 -3.63 17.29
N LEU A 163 -8.31 -2.71 17.28
CA LEU A 163 -7.65 -2.23 18.50
C LEU A 163 -8.58 -1.39 19.38
N ASP A 164 -9.43 -0.57 18.78
CA ASP A 164 -10.43 0.24 19.49
C ASP A 164 -11.72 0.35 18.65
N PRO A 165 -12.92 0.18 19.25
CA PRO A 165 -14.18 0.39 18.54
C PRO A 165 -14.36 1.81 17.96
N GLN A 166 -13.72 2.83 18.55
CA GLN A 166 -13.76 4.22 18.08
C GLN A 166 -12.85 4.48 16.88
N ASN A 167 -11.93 3.54 16.57
CA ASN A 167 -10.99 3.74 15.49
C ASN A 167 -11.69 3.82 14.12
N VAL A 168 -11.27 4.80 13.32
CA VAL A 168 -11.65 5.01 11.93
C VAL A 168 -10.41 4.94 11.05
N ALA A 169 -10.54 4.27 9.90
CA ALA A 169 -9.52 4.22 8.86
C ALA A 169 -9.94 5.11 7.68
N LEU A 170 -9.01 5.94 7.21
CA LEU A 170 -9.19 6.79 6.04
C LEU A 170 -8.31 6.24 4.92
N ILE A 171 -8.85 6.07 3.72
CA ILE A 171 -8.06 5.69 2.53
C ILE A 171 -8.03 6.88 1.58
N ASN A 172 -6.85 7.27 1.10
CA ASN A 172 -6.72 8.21 -0.02
C ASN A 172 -5.85 7.64 -1.14
N CYS A 173 -6.16 8.05 -2.36
CA CYS A 173 -5.28 7.92 -3.52
C CYS A 173 -5.49 9.14 -4.42
N GLN A 174 -4.63 9.32 -5.41
CA GLN A 174 -4.55 10.54 -6.22
C GLN A 174 -5.88 10.92 -6.86
N THR A 175 -6.61 9.94 -7.40
CA THR A 175 -7.87 10.20 -8.11
C THR A 175 -9.12 9.82 -7.32
N GLY A 176 -8.98 9.08 -6.22
CA GLY A 176 -10.09 8.57 -5.42
C GLY A 176 -11.01 7.61 -6.19
N LYS A 177 -10.50 7.00 -7.28
CA LYS A 177 -11.23 6.08 -8.15
C LYS A 177 -10.71 4.66 -7.97
N THR A 178 -9.82 4.24 -8.85
CA THR A 178 -9.47 2.83 -9.02
C THR A 178 -8.71 2.25 -7.83
N ARG A 179 -7.59 2.87 -7.40
CA ARG A 179 -6.78 2.34 -6.28
C ARG A 179 -7.57 2.23 -4.98
N SER A 180 -8.27 3.30 -4.59
CA SER A 180 -9.13 3.30 -3.39
C SER A 180 -10.25 2.27 -3.53
N GLY A 181 -10.90 2.20 -4.70
CA GLY A 181 -11.98 1.24 -4.92
C GLY A 181 -11.53 -0.22 -4.88
N VAL A 182 -10.34 -0.53 -5.41
CA VAL A 182 -9.73 -1.86 -5.32
C VAL A 182 -9.46 -2.23 -3.86
N VAL A 183 -8.84 -1.34 -3.08
CA VAL A 183 -8.56 -1.59 -1.66
C VAL A 183 -9.85 -1.76 -0.85
N VAL A 184 -10.83 -0.88 -1.05
CA VAL A 184 -12.15 -0.98 -0.40
C VAL A 184 -12.84 -2.29 -0.76
N ALA A 185 -12.92 -2.63 -2.05
CA ALA A 185 -13.57 -3.86 -2.50
C ALA A 185 -12.89 -5.10 -1.88
N CYS A 186 -11.56 -5.17 -1.92
CA CYS A 186 -10.81 -6.26 -1.29
C CYS A 186 -11.05 -6.32 0.22
N TYR A 187 -11.09 -5.19 0.92
CA TYR A 187 -11.35 -5.19 2.35
C TYR A 187 -12.78 -5.63 2.71
N LEU A 188 -13.78 -5.24 1.91
CA LEU A 188 -15.16 -5.72 2.09
C LEU A 188 -15.26 -7.23 1.89
N LEU A 189 -14.57 -7.79 0.90
CA LEU A 189 -14.47 -9.25 0.70
C LEU A 189 -13.73 -9.94 1.85
N PHE A 190 -12.59 -9.37 2.27
CA PHE A 190 -11.76 -9.89 3.38
C PHE A 190 -12.56 -9.98 4.69
N THR A 191 -13.39 -8.97 4.97
CA THR A 191 -14.25 -8.92 6.17
C THR A 191 -15.62 -9.59 5.99
N LYS A 192 -15.87 -10.22 4.83
CA LYS A 192 -17.15 -10.87 4.48
C LYS A 192 -18.36 -9.92 4.58
N LEU A 193 -18.13 -8.63 4.33
CA LEU A 193 -19.19 -7.62 4.15
C LEU A 193 -19.72 -7.58 2.72
N ALA A 194 -19.00 -8.20 1.78
CA ALA A 194 -19.43 -8.49 0.43
C ALA A 194 -19.02 -9.92 0.06
N ASP A 195 -19.83 -10.58 -0.77
CA ASP A 195 -19.62 -11.97 -1.21
C ASP A 195 -19.23 -12.06 -2.69
N ASP A 196 -19.39 -10.98 -3.47
CA ASP A 196 -19.01 -10.91 -4.88
C ASP A 196 -18.06 -9.72 -5.13
N PRO A 197 -16.96 -9.91 -5.88
CA PRO A 197 -15.98 -8.85 -6.10
C PRO A 197 -16.52 -7.68 -6.93
N THR A 198 -17.42 -7.96 -7.88
CA THR A 198 -18.04 -6.91 -8.70
C THR A 198 -19.00 -6.10 -7.85
N ASP A 199 -19.81 -6.74 -7.02
CA ASP A 199 -20.75 -6.05 -6.12
C ASP A 199 -20.02 -5.16 -5.11
N ALA A 200 -18.92 -5.64 -4.51
CA ALA A 200 -18.08 -4.85 -3.62
C ALA A 200 -17.55 -3.58 -4.32
N PHE A 201 -17.14 -3.70 -5.58
CA PHE A 201 -16.62 -2.59 -6.36
C PHE A 201 -17.73 -1.62 -6.83
N VAL A 202 -18.92 -2.14 -7.15
CA VAL A 202 -20.11 -1.32 -7.44
C VAL A 202 -20.50 -0.48 -6.23
N GLU A 203 -20.50 -1.07 -5.03
CA GLU A 203 -20.87 -0.37 -3.80
C GLU A 203 -19.94 0.83 -3.54
N PHE A 204 -18.64 0.66 -3.80
CA PHE A 204 -17.68 1.76 -3.77
C PHE A 204 -18.07 2.89 -4.73
N TYR A 205 -18.35 2.61 -6.01
CA TYR A 205 -18.71 3.66 -6.98
C TYR A 205 -20.07 4.32 -6.70
N ARG A 206 -21.04 3.56 -6.19
CA ARG A 206 -22.34 4.10 -5.76
C ARG A 206 -22.18 5.12 -4.66
N LYS A 207 -21.34 4.82 -3.66
CA LYS A 207 -21.09 5.70 -2.51
C LYS A 207 -20.16 6.86 -2.87
N ARG A 208 -18.98 6.59 -3.43
CA ARG A 208 -17.93 7.60 -3.68
C ARG A 208 -18.27 8.57 -4.81
N TRP A 209 -18.87 8.07 -5.87
CA TRP A 209 -19.08 8.82 -7.11
C TRP A 209 -20.56 9.08 -7.41
N ASP A 210 -21.43 8.89 -6.42
CA ASP A 210 -22.89 9.07 -6.49
C ASP A 210 -23.55 8.32 -7.65
N MET A 211 -22.97 7.19 -8.07
CA MET A 211 -23.44 6.40 -9.21
C MET A 211 -24.57 5.45 -8.79
N LYS A 212 -25.63 5.95 -8.17
CA LYS A 212 -26.69 5.13 -7.52
C LYS A 212 -27.33 4.09 -8.44
N ALA A 213 -27.46 4.38 -9.73
CA ALA A 213 -28.05 3.49 -10.74
C ALA A 213 -27.04 2.49 -11.37
N LEU A 214 -25.78 2.50 -10.94
CA LEU A 214 -24.76 1.58 -11.47
C LEU A 214 -25.12 0.13 -11.13
N THR A 215 -25.16 -0.73 -12.14
CA THR A 215 -25.37 -2.17 -11.97
C THR A 215 -24.03 -2.92 -12.07
N PRO A 216 -23.92 -4.13 -11.50
CA PRO A 216 -22.73 -4.97 -11.64
C PRO A 216 -22.35 -5.23 -13.08
N GLN A 217 -23.32 -5.55 -13.93
CA GLN A 217 -23.09 -5.77 -15.36
C GLN A 217 -22.58 -4.51 -16.07
N ALA A 218 -23.10 -3.33 -15.73
CA ALA A 218 -22.67 -2.07 -16.34
C ALA A 218 -21.26 -1.67 -15.89
N LEU A 219 -20.90 -1.92 -14.63
CA LEU A 219 -19.53 -1.68 -14.16
C LEU A 219 -18.56 -2.67 -14.80
N ARG A 220 -18.89 -3.97 -14.80
CA ARG A 220 -18.04 -5.02 -15.38
C ARG A 220 -17.63 -4.70 -16.82
N LYS A 221 -18.56 -4.22 -17.66
CA LYS A 221 -18.25 -3.80 -19.04
C LYS A 221 -17.30 -2.61 -19.15
N LYS A 222 -17.21 -1.77 -18.11
CA LYS A 222 -16.38 -0.56 -18.08
C LYS A 222 -15.06 -0.74 -17.32
N THR A 223 -14.95 -1.79 -16.52
CA THR A 223 -13.76 -2.10 -15.74
C THR A 223 -12.74 -2.82 -16.62
N PRO A 224 -11.49 -2.36 -16.69
CA PRO A 224 -10.42 -3.06 -17.40
C PRO A 224 -10.33 -4.54 -16.99
N PRO A 225 -10.15 -5.49 -17.94
CA PRO A 225 -10.02 -6.91 -17.64
C PRO A 225 -8.98 -7.24 -16.55
N SER A 226 -7.86 -6.52 -16.49
CA SER A 226 -6.85 -6.74 -15.45
C SER A 226 -7.37 -6.52 -14.03
N ILE A 227 -8.18 -5.48 -13.81
CA ILE A 227 -8.78 -5.16 -12.51
C ILE A 227 -9.84 -6.22 -12.16
N GLN A 228 -10.61 -6.69 -13.14
CA GLN A 228 -11.57 -7.78 -12.92
C GLN A 228 -10.86 -9.08 -12.52
N ARG A 229 -9.78 -9.44 -13.23
CA ARG A 229 -8.94 -10.62 -12.93
C ARG A 229 -8.31 -10.49 -11.55
N PHE A 230 -7.80 -9.31 -11.19
CA PHE A 230 -7.23 -9.06 -9.86
C PHE A 230 -8.25 -9.27 -8.73
N LEU A 231 -9.43 -8.63 -8.82
CA LEU A 231 -10.48 -8.74 -7.79
C LEU A 231 -11.00 -10.18 -7.67
N SER A 232 -11.17 -10.86 -8.81
CA SER A 232 -11.61 -12.27 -8.83
C SER A 232 -10.54 -13.19 -8.25
N GLY A 233 -9.27 -12.98 -8.60
CA GLY A 233 -8.15 -13.74 -8.04
C GLY A 233 -7.98 -13.53 -6.53
N PHE A 234 -8.18 -12.30 -6.05
CA PHE A 234 -8.14 -11.99 -4.62
C PHE A 234 -9.24 -12.75 -3.86
N HIS A 235 -10.46 -12.75 -4.41
CA HIS A 235 -11.57 -13.50 -3.84
C HIS A 235 -11.32 -15.01 -3.84
N ALA A 236 -10.82 -15.56 -4.95
CA ALA A 236 -10.46 -16.97 -5.03
C ALA A 236 -9.43 -17.37 -3.97
N LEU A 237 -8.41 -16.53 -3.71
CA LEU A 237 -7.43 -16.76 -2.65
C LEU A 237 -8.03 -16.71 -1.24
N LEU A 238 -9.05 -15.87 -1.00
CA LEU A 238 -9.78 -15.85 0.27
C LEU A 238 -10.62 -17.11 0.49
N GLU A 239 -11.12 -17.74 -0.58
CA GLU A 239 -11.94 -18.94 -0.50
C GLU A 239 -11.10 -20.22 -0.40
N SER A 240 -9.99 -20.29 -1.13
CA SER A 240 -9.14 -21.49 -1.18
C SER A 240 -8.01 -21.49 -0.16
N GLU A 241 -7.64 -20.32 0.39
CA GLU A 241 -6.45 -20.08 1.21
C GLU A 241 -5.11 -20.51 0.55
N LYS A 242 -5.15 -20.91 -0.72
CA LYS A 242 -4.00 -21.41 -1.49
C LYS A 242 -4.13 -21.04 -2.98
N PRO A 243 -3.08 -20.52 -3.61
CA PRO A 243 -3.09 -20.28 -5.05
C PRO A 243 -3.14 -21.57 -5.85
N SER A 244 -3.66 -21.48 -7.08
CA SER A 244 -3.65 -22.58 -8.05
C SER A 244 -2.22 -22.98 -8.43
N ASN A 245 -1.31 -22.01 -8.46
CA ASN A 245 0.12 -22.23 -8.67
C ASN A 245 0.95 -21.51 -7.59
N ASP A 246 1.80 -22.27 -6.90
CA ASP A 246 2.70 -21.76 -5.86
C ASP A 246 4.16 -21.67 -6.32
N LYS A 247 4.43 -21.93 -7.61
CA LYS A 247 5.78 -21.90 -8.19
C LYS A 247 5.96 -20.72 -9.16
N PRO A 248 7.19 -20.19 -9.29
CA PRO A 248 7.50 -19.27 -10.37
C PRO A 248 7.29 -19.93 -11.73
N LEU A 249 6.98 -19.12 -12.74
CA LEU A 249 6.83 -19.55 -14.14
C LEU A 249 7.94 -18.94 -14.98
N LEU A 250 8.37 -19.67 -16.02
CA LEU A 250 9.37 -19.21 -16.96
C LEU A 250 8.69 -18.85 -18.28
N LEU A 251 8.66 -17.57 -18.64
CA LEU A 251 8.13 -17.10 -19.91
C LEU A 251 9.18 -17.33 -21.02
N LYS A 252 8.92 -18.27 -21.93
CA LYS A 252 9.81 -18.64 -23.04
C LYS A 252 9.52 -17.87 -24.32
N ALA A 253 8.27 -17.48 -24.53
CA ALA A 253 7.90 -16.70 -25.70
C ALA A 253 6.66 -15.85 -25.45
N ILE A 254 6.59 -14.70 -26.10
CA ILE A 254 5.34 -13.97 -26.35
C ILE A 254 5.16 -13.87 -27.85
N ILE A 255 4.00 -14.30 -28.36
CA ILE A 255 3.70 -14.31 -29.79
C ILE A 255 2.41 -13.54 -30.03
N PHE A 256 2.49 -12.45 -30.78
CA PHE A 256 1.39 -11.61 -31.20
C PHE A 256 1.00 -11.94 -32.64
N ARG A 257 -0.29 -12.05 -32.91
CA ARG A 257 -0.83 -12.25 -34.26
C ARG A 257 -1.83 -11.17 -34.58
N GLN A 258 -1.77 -10.67 -35.82
CA GLN A 258 -2.69 -9.66 -36.34
C GLN A 258 -2.69 -8.39 -35.49
N LEU A 259 -1.49 -7.95 -35.09
CA LEU A 259 -1.30 -6.62 -34.49
C LEU A 259 -1.56 -5.54 -35.55
N PRO A 260 -2.38 -4.52 -35.24
CA PRO A 260 -2.69 -3.45 -36.18
C PRO A 260 -1.61 -2.36 -36.15
N VAL A 261 -0.37 -2.72 -36.50
CA VAL A 261 0.77 -1.79 -36.56
C VAL A 261 1.63 -2.06 -37.80
N GLU A 262 2.20 -0.99 -38.36
CA GLU A 262 3.09 -1.05 -39.53
C GLU A 262 4.56 -1.20 -39.10
N VAL A 263 4.92 -0.66 -37.93
CA VAL A 263 6.28 -0.72 -37.39
C VAL A 263 6.36 -1.77 -36.28
N GLN A 264 7.51 -2.42 -36.13
CA GLN A 264 7.78 -3.36 -35.05
C GLN A 264 7.36 -2.74 -33.70
N PRO A 265 6.44 -3.37 -32.96
CA PRO A 265 5.95 -2.81 -31.71
C PRO A 265 7.01 -2.86 -30.61
N CYS A 266 6.90 -1.94 -29.64
CA CYS A 266 7.66 -2.01 -28.41
C CYS A 266 6.93 -2.89 -27.38
N VAL A 267 7.62 -3.90 -26.84
CA VAL A 267 7.08 -4.79 -25.81
C VAL A 267 7.89 -4.67 -24.53
N GLN A 268 7.19 -4.36 -23.44
CA GLN A 268 7.76 -4.29 -22.10
C GLN A 268 7.13 -5.35 -21.19
N ILE A 269 7.95 -5.94 -20.34
CA ILE A 269 7.51 -6.88 -19.29
C ILE A 269 7.95 -6.34 -17.95
N TRP A 270 6.99 -6.17 -17.06
CA TRP A 270 7.18 -5.67 -15.71
C TRP A 270 6.83 -6.78 -14.73
N ASP A 271 7.65 -6.99 -13.70
CA ASP A 271 7.23 -7.72 -12.51
C ASP A 271 6.48 -6.76 -11.56
N ASP A 272 6.19 -7.21 -10.35
CA ASP A 272 5.48 -6.41 -9.34
C ASP A 272 6.18 -5.08 -8.97
N TYR A 273 7.48 -4.95 -9.21
CA TYR A 273 8.33 -3.88 -8.70
C TYR A 273 9.11 -3.13 -9.78
N LYS A 274 9.58 -3.80 -10.83
CA LYS A 274 10.51 -3.23 -11.82
C LYS A 274 10.23 -3.71 -13.25
N LEU A 275 10.80 -2.96 -14.20
CA LEU A 275 10.93 -3.41 -15.59
C LEU A 275 11.90 -4.59 -15.63
N VAL A 276 11.48 -5.68 -16.25
CA VAL A 276 12.27 -6.91 -16.40
C VAL A 276 12.79 -7.07 -17.83
N PHE A 277 12.02 -6.62 -18.81
CA PHE A 277 12.39 -6.69 -20.21
C PHE A 277 11.76 -5.56 -21.02
N CYS A 278 12.47 -5.06 -22.04
CA CYS A 278 11.99 -4.11 -23.04
C CYS A 278 12.66 -4.43 -24.38
N THR A 279 11.92 -4.38 -25.49
CA THR A 279 12.47 -4.58 -26.84
C THR A 279 13.39 -3.45 -27.30
N ASP A 280 13.12 -2.21 -26.87
CA ASP A 280 13.84 -1.01 -27.35
C ASP A 280 15.10 -0.72 -26.54
N ALA A 281 15.19 -1.26 -25.32
CA ALA A 281 16.39 -1.17 -24.53
C ALA A 281 17.34 -2.30 -24.92
N MET A 282 18.62 -1.98 -25.20
CA MET A 282 19.72 -2.97 -25.23
C MET A 282 20.03 -3.49 -23.81
N HIS A 283 19.01 -3.85 -23.03
CA HIS A 283 19.15 -4.52 -21.76
C HIS A 283 19.44 -5.99 -22.03
N LEU A 284 20.74 -6.30 -22.07
CA LEU A 284 21.21 -7.62 -21.67
C LEU A 284 20.55 -7.91 -20.30
N GLY A 285 19.56 -8.79 -20.27
CA GLY A 285 18.95 -9.22 -19.01
C GLY A 285 20.02 -9.79 -18.07
N GLU A 286 19.65 -10.11 -16.83
CA GLU A 286 20.58 -10.76 -15.88
C GLU A 286 21.20 -12.06 -16.43
N SER A 287 20.59 -12.65 -17.49
CA SER A 287 21.08 -13.82 -18.24
C SER A 287 22.13 -13.53 -19.32
N GLY A 288 22.35 -12.26 -19.72
CA GLY A 288 23.40 -11.88 -20.69
C GLY A 288 23.15 -12.25 -22.16
N GLU A 289 21.98 -12.77 -22.52
CA GLU A 289 21.63 -13.15 -23.90
C GLU A 289 20.42 -12.37 -24.42
N ALA A 290 20.51 -11.84 -25.64
CA ALA A 290 19.43 -11.13 -26.29
C ALA A 290 18.33 -12.10 -26.78
N PRO A 291 17.04 -11.75 -26.67
CA PRO A 291 15.98 -12.56 -27.27
C PRO A 291 16.07 -12.55 -28.79
N VAL A 292 15.47 -13.56 -29.42
CA VAL A 292 15.17 -13.52 -30.85
C VAL A 292 13.88 -12.76 -31.04
N LEU A 293 13.92 -11.72 -31.88
CA LEU A 293 12.77 -10.93 -32.31
C LEU A 293 12.43 -11.33 -33.75
N ASP A 294 11.17 -11.71 -33.99
CA ASP A 294 10.66 -12.07 -35.32
C ASP A 294 9.44 -11.20 -35.64
N TRP A 295 9.62 -10.24 -36.54
CA TRP A 295 8.61 -9.26 -36.95
C TRP A 295 8.27 -9.45 -38.42
N ASN A 296 6.98 -9.58 -38.71
CA ASN A 296 6.44 -9.56 -40.05
C ASN A 296 5.27 -8.56 -40.12
N GLU A 297 5.52 -7.47 -40.82
CA GLU A 297 4.58 -6.37 -41.05
C GLU A 297 3.34 -6.79 -41.85
N GLU A 298 3.48 -7.66 -42.86
CA GLU A 298 2.39 -7.99 -43.79
C GLU A 298 1.18 -8.62 -43.09
N ASP A 299 1.45 -9.48 -42.09
CA ASP A 299 0.42 -10.21 -41.34
C ASP A 299 0.27 -9.72 -39.88
N GLY A 300 0.97 -8.65 -39.50
CA GLY A 300 1.00 -8.11 -38.13
C GLY A 300 1.48 -9.14 -37.10
N PHE A 301 2.44 -9.99 -37.48
CA PHE A 301 2.99 -11.04 -36.63
C PHE A 301 4.24 -10.55 -35.91
N PHE A 302 4.28 -10.72 -34.59
CA PHE A 302 5.48 -10.43 -33.80
C PHE A 302 5.74 -11.55 -32.79
N ALA A 303 6.97 -12.04 -32.69
CA ALA A 303 7.36 -12.97 -31.65
C ALA A 303 8.63 -12.52 -30.95
N VAL A 304 8.63 -12.66 -29.62
CA VAL A 304 9.79 -12.48 -28.76
C VAL A 304 10.09 -13.82 -28.11
N LEU A 305 11.29 -14.36 -28.33
CA LEU A 305 11.69 -15.70 -27.93
C LEU A 305 12.95 -15.62 -27.05
N TRP A 306 12.91 -16.24 -25.88
CA TRP A 306 14.06 -16.30 -24.96
C TRP A 306 14.54 -17.74 -24.80
N GLU A 307 15.83 -17.99 -25.05
CA GLU A 307 16.45 -19.30 -24.82
C GLU A 307 16.32 -19.73 -23.36
N ASN A 308 16.72 -18.85 -22.44
CA ASN A 308 16.65 -19.09 -21.00
C ASN A 308 15.31 -18.72 -20.37
N GLY A 309 14.50 -17.87 -21.01
CA GLY A 309 13.21 -17.42 -20.49
C GLY A 309 13.32 -16.31 -19.44
N ILE A 310 12.20 -15.64 -19.18
CA ILE A 310 12.06 -14.65 -18.12
C ILE A 310 11.36 -15.32 -16.93
N GLU A 311 11.99 -15.31 -15.76
CA GLU A 311 11.34 -15.78 -14.53
C GLU A 311 10.29 -14.77 -14.06
N LEU A 312 9.05 -15.24 -13.93
CA LEU A 312 7.91 -14.50 -13.41
C LEU A 312 7.51 -15.10 -12.07
N ASP A 313 7.55 -14.27 -11.02
CA ASP A 313 7.31 -14.69 -9.66
C ASP A 313 6.35 -13.76 -8.91
N GLY A 314 5.05 -13.87 -9.21
CA GLY A 314 4.01 -13.05 -8.59
C GLY A 314 3.13 -12.40 -9.65
N GLY A 315 2.78 -11.14 -9.43
CA GLY A 315 2.14 -10.30 -10.43
C GLY A 315 3.14 -9.87 -11.50
N PHE A 316 2.67 -9.77 -12.74
CA PHE A 316 3.44 -9.26 -13.87
C PHE A 316 2.53 -8.48 -14.82
N SER A 317 3.14 -7.70 -15.70
CA SER A 317 2.42 -6.95 -16.72
C SER A 317 3.18 -6.93 -18.03
N VAL A 318 2.47 -7.19 -19.13
CA VAL A 318 2.94 -7.02 -20.50
C VAL A 318 2.34 -5.72 -21.03
N LEU A 319 3.20 -4.84 -21.52
CA LEU A 319 2.82 -3.61 -22.19
C LEU A 319 3.24 -3.71 -23.65
N CYS A 320 2.29 -3.50 -24.55
CA CYS A 320 2.56 -3.41 -25.99
C CYS A 320 2.26 -1.99 -26.44
N SER A 321 3.21 -1.37 -27.13
CA SER A 321 3.16 0.00 -27.61
C SER A 321 3.59 0.06 -29.08
N PHE A 322 3.28 1.16 -29.75
CA PHE A 322 3.86 1.42 -31.08
C PHE A 322 5.39 1.51 -31.02
N GLY A 323 6.05 1.14 -32.12
CA GLY A 323 7.49 1.31 -32.32
C GLY A 323 7.92 2.77 -32.56
N ASP A 324 9.23 3.01 -32.48
CA ASP A 324 9.88 4.33 -32.40
C ASP A 324 9.98 5.14 -33.72
N ASP A 325 8.90 5.26 -34.49
CA ASP A 325 8.83 6.17 -35.66
C ASP A 325 7.92 7.40 -35.44
N TYR A 326 7.49 7.66 -34.20
CA TYR A 326 6.83 8.93 -33.85
C TYR A 326 7.88 10.02 -33.63
N ASP A 327 8.36 10.59 -34.74
CA ASP A 327 9.28 11.72 -34.81
C ASP A 327 8.99 12.80 -33.74
N ASN A 328 9.96 13.04 -32.86
CA ASN A 328 10.22 14.31 -32.19
C ASN A 328 9.00 15.14 -31.75
N ALA A 329 8.11 14.55 -30.96
CA ALA A 329 7.18 15.33 -30.16
C ALA A 329 7.52 15.11 -28.69
N ASP A 330 8.35 16.00 -28.14
CA ASP A 330 8.61 16.18 -26.70
C ASP A 330 7.33 16.49 -25.88
N ASP A 331 6.14 16.33 -26.46
CA ASP A 331 4.84 16.80 -25.99
C ASP A 331 3.73 15.73 -26.06
N VAL A 332 4.05 14.48 -26.46
CA VAL A 332 3.08 13.38 -26.51
C VAL A 332 3.22 12.49 -25.27
N ASP A 333 2.20 12.48 -24.40
CA ASP A 333 2.13 11.63 -23.21
C ASP A 333 2.49 10.18 -23.56
N ALA A 334 3.51 9.61 -22.91
CA ALA A 334 3.98 8.24 -23.11
C ALA A 334 2.84 7.20 -23.02
N SER A 335 1.76 7.51 -22.30
CA SER A 335 0.57 6.66 -22.21
C SER A 335 -0.18 6.50 -23.55
N SER A 336 -0.08 7.48 -24.45
CA SER A 336 -0.75 7.48 -25.75
C SER A 336 -0.12 6.52 -26.76
N ARG A 337 1.15 6.12 -26.55
CA ARG A 337 1.84 5.12 -27.39
C ARG A 337 1.42 3.69 -27.08
N VAL A 338 0.75 3.46 -25.95
CA VAL A 338 0.35 2.13 -25.52
C VAL A 338 -0.84 1.65 -26.34
N LEU A 339 -0.73 0.45 -26.89
CA LEU A 339 -1.82 -0.24 -27.59
C LEU A 339 -2.73 -0.94 -26.59
N PHE A 340 -2.12 -1.76 -25.73
CA PHE A 340 -2.82 -2.47 -24.67
C PHE A 340 -1.89 -2.85 -23.52
N ARG A 341 -2.52 -3.23 -22.42
CA ARG A 341 -1.85 -3.83 -21.26
C ARG A 341 -2.46 -5.19 -20.95
N TYR A 342 -1.64 -6.12 -20.51
CA TYR A 342 -2.09 -7.34 -19.86
C TYR A 342 -1.40 -7.43 -18.50
N ALA A 343 -2.14 -7.40 -17.40
CA ALA A 343 -1.59 -7.61 -16.07
C ALA A 343 -2.27 -8.80 -15.40
N ASP A 344 -1.51 -9.78 -14.93
CA ASP A 344 -2.00 -11.00 -14.28
C ASP A 344 -1.01 -11.45 -13.19
N SER A 345 -1.30 -12.58 -12.54
CA SER A 345 -0.39 -13.21 -11.61
C SER A 345 -0.17 -14.68 -11.96
N THR A 346 1.09 -15.08 -11.91
CA THR A 346 1.50 -16.49 -11.98
C THR A 346 0.81 -17.38 -10.94
N LEU A 347 0.23 -16.82 -9.87
CA LEU A 347 -0.59 -17.54 -8.88
C LEU A 347 -1.81 -18.25 -9.49
N PHE A 348 -2.30 -17.76 -10.62
CA PHE A 348 -3.51 -18.26 -11.30
C PHE A 348 -3.23 -18.85 -12.67
N LEU A 349 -1.96 -18.92 -13.08
CA LEU A 349 -1.53 -19.49 -14.34
C LEU A 349 -0.78 -20.81 -14.10
N LEU A 350 -0.85 -21.69 -15.08
CA LEU A 350 -0.14 -22.97 -15.09
C LEU A 350 0.86 -23.01 -16.26
N PRO A 351 1.90 -23.85 -16.20
CA PRO A 351 2.77 -24.11 -17.35
C PRO A 351 1.95 -24.56 -18.56
N GLY A 352 2.26 -24.03 -19.74
CA GLY A 352 1.56 -24.30 -20.98
C GLY A 352 1.46 -23.07 -21.88
N LEU A 353 0.62 -23.19 -22.91
CA LEU A 353 0.26 -22.09 -23.79
C LEU A 353 -0.94 -21.34 -23.22
N VAL A 354 -0.79 -20.03 -22.98
CA VAL A 354 -1.88 -19.15 -22.59
C VAL A 354 -2.18 -18.22 -23.76
N THR A 355 -3.30 -18.46 -24.45
CA THR A 355 -3.77 -17.61 -25.55
C THR A 355 -4.73 -16.55 -25.01
N LEU A 356 -4.34 -15.29 -25.18
CA LEU A 356 -5.12 -14.12 -24.81
C LEU A 356 -5.82 -13.57 -26.05
N LYS A 357 -7.10 -13.24 -25.90
CA LYS A 357 -7.92 -12.59 -26.92
C LYS A 357 -8.13 -11.12 -26.57
N LYS A 358 -8.71 -10.39 -27.52
CA LYS A 358 -8.98 -8.95 -27.39
C LYS A 358 -9.66 -8.58 -26.06
N HIS A 359 -10.65 -9.37 -25.62
CA HIS A 359 -11.40 -9.13 -24.38
C HIS A 359 -10.63 -9.43 -23.08
N ASP A 360 -9.44 -10.03 -23.15
CA ASP A 360 -8.58 -10.30 -21.99
C ASP A 360 -7.62 -9.14 -21.67
N LEU A 361 -7.50 -8.20 -22.61
CA LEU A 361 -6.52 -7.11 -22.59
C LEU A 361 -7.16 -5.77 -22.20
N ASP A 362 -6.40 -4.96 -21.48
CA ASP A 362 -6.73 -3.57 -21.23
C ASP A 362 -6.36 -2.73 -22.48
N LEU A 363 -7.28 -2.66 -23.44
CA LEU A 363 -7.09 -1.90 -24.68
C LEU A 363 -7.26 -0.41 -24.46
N MET A 364 -6.41 0.38 -25.11
CA MET A 364 -6.62 1.81 -25.19
C MET A 364 -7.76 2.09 -26.17
N LYS A 365 -8.82 2.75 -25.68
CA LYS A 365 -10.09 2.95 -26.42
C LYS A 365 -9.92 3.52 -27.82
N GLN A 366 -8.93 4.40 -28.01
CA GLN A 366 -8.66 5.02 -29.31
C GLN A 366 -8.14 4.02 -30.37
N TYR A 367 -7.54 2.90 -29.96
CA TYR A 367 -7.00 1.87 -30.85
C TYR A 367 -7.84 0.58 -30.89
N GLU A 368 -8.82 0.45 -30.00
CA GLU A 368 -9.65 -0.77 -29.84
C GLU A 368 -10.30 -1.27 -31.15
N HIS A 369 -10.65 -0.36 -32.05
CA HIS A 369 -11.28 -0.68 -33.34
C HIS A 369 -10.31 -1.29 -34.37
N GLY A 370 -9.00 -1.14 -34.19
CA GLY A 370 -7.98 -1.73 -35.06
C GLY A 370 -7.76 -3.22 -34.80
N PHE A 371 -8.16 -3.72 -33.64
CA PHE A 371 -7.99 -5.12 -33.26
C PHE A 371 -9.18 -5.96 -33.74
N ASP A 372 -8.90 -6.94 -34.59
CA ASP A 372 -9.88 -7.94 -35.04
C ASP A 372 -10.32 -8.83 -33.86
N GLU A 373 -11.61 -9.14 -33.75
CA GLU A 373 -12.12 -9.92 -32.60
C GLU A 373 -11.72 -11.40 -32.67
N ASP A 374 -11.60 -11.96 -33.87
CA ASP A 374 -11.45 -13.41 -34.09
C ASP A 374 -9.98 -13.78 -34.32
N GLN A 375 -9.28 -12.98 -35.14
CA GLN A 375 -7.93 -13.26 -35.62
C GLN A 375 -6.84 -12.77 -34.66
N PHE A 376 -7.04 -11.63 -34.01
CA PHE A 376 -6.05 -11.10 -33.08
C PHE A 376 -5.87 -12.03 -31.87
N SER A 377 -4.62 -12.21 -31.46
CA SER A 377 -4.27 -12.97 -30.27
C SER A 377 -2.86 -12.66 -29.78
N VAL A 378 -2.65 -12.91 -28.49
CA VAL A 378 -1.34 -12.92 -27.85
C VAL A 378 -1.15 -14.23 -27.12
N ASP A 379 -0.16 -15.02 -27.51
CA ASP A 379 0.20 -16.25 -26.83
C ASP A 379 1.38 -16.04 -25.89
N LEU A 380 1.23 -16.50 -24.65
CA LEU A 380 2.31 -16.63 -23.69
C LEU A 380 2.71 -18.10 -23.58
N VAL A 381 3.98 -18.41 -23.82
CA VAL A 381 4.52 -19.77 -23.64
C VAL A 381 5.19 -19.86 -22.27
N LEU A 382 4.54 -20.51 -21.33
CA LEU A 382 4.95 -20.60 -19.92
C LEU A 382 5.47 -22.00 -19.60
N HIS A 383 6.66 -22.08 -19.01
CA HIS A 383 7.26 -23.32 -18.51
C HIS A 383 7.31 -23.31 -16.98
N GLU A 384 7.45 -24.48 -16.37
CA GLU A 384 7.71 -24.58 -14.93
C GLU A 384 9.12 -24.06 -14.62
N SER A 385 9.26 -23.14 -13.65
CA SER A 385 10.59 -22.74 -13.17
C SER A 385 11.14 -23.79 -12.20
N THR A 386 12.43 -24.11 -12.35
CA THR A 386 13.16 -24.97 -11.42
C THR A 386 13.73 -24.22 -10.21
N ALA A 387 13.50 -22.90 -10.10
CA ALA A 387 14.01 -22.08 -9.01
C ALA A 387 13.48 -22.58 -7.65
N LYS A 388 14.40 -22.81 -6.71
CA LYS A 388 14.09 -23.30 -5.35
C LYS A 388 13.74 -22.19 -4.36
N LYS A 389 13.76 -20.93 -4.79
CA LYS A 389 13.58 -19.79 -3.88
C LYS A 389 12.10 -19.68 -3.52
N ARG A 390 11.79 -19.78 -2.22
CA ARG A 390 10.42 -19.55 -1.76
C ARG A 390 10.08 -18.07 -1.87
N ARG A 391 8.89 -17.76 -2.41
CA ARG A 391 8.30 -16.42 -2.36
C ARG A 391 8.28 -15.91 -0.92
N ASN A 392 8.72 -14.67 -0.73
CA ASN A 392 8.45 -13.91 0.49
C ASN A 392 7.04 -13.33 0.42
N SER A 393 6.01 -14.17 0.56
CA SER A 393 4.61 -13.74 0.59
C SER A 393 4.06 -13.75 2.02
N VAL A 394 3.20 -12.77 2.32
CA VAL A 394 2.35 -12.78 3.50
C VAL A 394 1.33 -13.89 3.35
N ARG A 395 1.14 -14.64 4.44
CA ARG A 395 0.18 -15.73 4.46
C ARG A 395 -1.24 -15.17 4.43
N VAL A 396 -2.11 -15.87 3.73
CA VAL A 396 -3.52 -15.52 3.55
C VAL A 396 -4.41 -16.15 4.63
N ASP A 397 -3.88 -17.12 5.39
CA ASP A 397 -4.59 -17.94 6.38
C ASP A 397 -4.64 -17.33 7.79
N TYR A 398 -4.14 -16.09 7.99
CA TYR A 398 -4.23 -15.47 9.31
C TYR A 398 -5.66 -15.10 9.63
N ALA A 399 -6.14 -15.60 10.78
CA ALA A 399 -7.45 -15.30 11.35
C ALA A 399 -7.34 -14.84 12.81
N GLY A 400 -8.40 -14.18 13.30
CA GLY A 400 -8.53 -13.74 14.69
C GLY A 400 -7.34 -12.91 15.16
N THR A 401 -6.79 -13.24 16.33
CA THR A 401 -5.66 -12.51 16.93
C THR A 401 -4.40 -12.52 16.06
N ASN A 402 -4.15 -13.57 15.29
CA ASN A 402 -2.96 -13.62 14.42
C ASN A 402 -3.06 -12.63 13.26
N ALA A 403 -4.26 -12.47 12.69
CA ALA A 403 -4.52 -11.46 11.66
C ALA A 403 -4.28 -10.04 12.21
N ILE A 404 -4.70 -9.79 13.44
CA ILE A 404 -4.47 -8.51 14.12
C ILE A 404 -2.97 -8.29 14.35
N ARG A 405 -2.24 -9.28 14.86
CA ARG A 405 -0.77 -9.15 15.06
C ARG A 405 -0.03 -8.92 13.75
N GLN A 406 -0.37 -9.66 12.69
CA GLN A 406 0.21 -9.46 11.37
C GLN A 406 -0.10 -8.04 10.87
N GLY A 407 -1.34 -7.58 11.03
CA GLY A 407 -1.72 -6.22 10.68
C GLY A 407 -0.92 -5.16 11.43
N LEU A 408 -0.65 -5.38 12.72
CA LEU A 408 0.18 -4.46 13.50
C LEU A 408 1.61 -4.39 12.97
N VAL A 409 2.18 -5.53 12.57
CA VAL A 409 3.51 -5.57 11.90
C VAL A 409 3.51 -4.75 10.61
N GLU A 410 2.43 -4.80 9.83
CA GLU A 410 2.34 -4.02 8.59
C GLU A 410 2.12 -2.53 8.88
N ILE A 411 1.33 -2.17 9.89
CA ILE A 411 1.21 -0.78 10.35
C ILE A 411 2.60 -0.24 10.71
N THR A 412 3.39 -0.95 11.52
CA THR A 412 4.69 -0.44 11.98
C THR A 412 5.74 -0.31 10.88
N LYS A 413 5.67 -1.14 9.83
CA LYS A 413 6.52 -1.04 8.64
C LYS A 413 6.21 0.16 7.76
N HIS A 414 4.93 0.48 7.63
CA HIS A 414 4.44 1.49 6.69
C HIS A 414 4.17 2.84 7.34
N HIS A 415 4.34 2.97 8.65
CA HIS A 415 4.13 4.21 9.38
C HIS A 415 5.17 5.28 9.03
N VAL A 416 4.74 6.52 8.85
CA VAL A 416 5.64 7.63 8.48
C VAL A 416 6.62 8.02 9.59
N VAL A 417 6.17 7.93 10.85
CA VAL A 417 7.00 8.11 12.06
C VAL A 417 7.95 6.92 12.26
N LEU A 418 9.20 7.23 12.59
CA LEU A 418 10.16 6.23 13.06
C LEU A 418 10.18 6.20 14.60
N PRO A 419 10.18 5.01 15.22
CA PRO A 419 10.26 4.89 16.68
C PRO A 419 11.66 5.31 17.17
N ASP A 420 11.72 6.01 18.31
CA ASP A 420 12.98 6.38 18.96
C ASP A 420 13.68 5.11 19.52
N PRO A 421 14.95 4.82 19.16
CA PRO A 421 15.59 3.57 19.54
C PRO A 421 15.88 3.48 21.04
N ALA A 422 16.15 4.60 21.70
CA ALA A 422 16.44 4.63 23.13
C ALA A 422 15.17 4.38 23.93
N MET A 423 14.05 5.02 23.56
CA MET A 423 12.75 4.76 24.16
C MET A 423 12.28 3.33 23.89
N HIS A 424 12.44 2.84 22.66
CA HIS A 424 12.14 1.44 22.30
C HIS A 424 12.89 0.49 23.21
N SER A 425 14.22 0.62 23.32
CA SER A 425 15.04 -0.20 24.21
C SER A 425 14.60 -0.14 25.67
N ASN A 426 14.19 1.03 26.17
CA ASN A 426 13.68 1.18 27.52
C ASN A 426 12.37 0.41 27.73
N PHE A 427 11.41 0.50 26.82
CA PHE A 427 10.16 -0.27 26.91
C PHE A 427 10.40 -1.78 26.80
N ILE A 428 11.30 -2.25 25.93
CA ILE A 428 11.67 -3.68 25.88
C ILE A 428 12.26 -4.13 27.22
N ARG A 429 13.08 -3.31 27.85
CA ARG A 429 13.65 -3.60 29.19
C ARG A 429 12.58 -3.66 30.28
N MET A 430 11.53 -2.85 30.15
CA MET A 430 10.33 -2.89 31.01
C MET A 430 9.47 -4.14 30.77
N GLY A 431 9.71 -4.90 29.70
CA GLY A 431 9.05 -6.17 29.41
C GLY A 431 8.00 -6.13 28.30
N PHE A 432 7.89 -5.02 27.57
CA PHE A 432 6.99 -4.94 26.42
C PHE A 432 7.56 -5.67 25.19
N SER A 433 6.66 -6.19 24.35
CA SER A 433 7.04 -6.80 23.07
C SER A 433 7.47 -5.73 22.04
N GLU A 434 8.31 -6.12 21.08
CA GLU A 434 8.88 -5.23 20.06
C GLU A 434 7.81 -4.53 19.20
N THR A 435 6.90 -5.28 18.57
CA THR A 435 5.91 -4.71 17.65
C THR A 435 4.93 -3.75 18.34
N PRO A 436 4.30 -4.09 19.49
CA PRO A 436 3.48 -3.12 20.23
C PRO A 436 4.25 -1.88 20.68
N THR A 437 5.53 -2.04 21.06
CA THR A 437 6.39 -0.90 21.45
C THR A 437 6.64 0.03 20.28
N THR A 438 7.00 -0.52 19.12
CA THR A 438 7.18 0.25 17.89
C THR A 438 5.91 1.00 17.52
N PHE A 439 4.77 0.31 17.50
CA PHE A 439 3.47 0.91 17.20
C PHE A 439 3.12 2.04 18.17
N ALA A 440 3.27 1.81 19.49
CA ALA A 440 2.93 2.81 20.50
C ALA A 440 3.80 4.06 20.38
N LEU A 441 5.10 3.90 20.12
CA LEU A 441 6.01 5.01 19.87
C LEU A 441 5.67 5.79 18.60
N GLN A 442 5.27 5.10 17.54
CA GLN A 442 4.88 5.74 16.28
C GLN A 442 3.58 6.54 16.43
N CYS A 443 2.53 5.92 16.98
CA CYS A 443 1.25 6.57 17.21
C CYS A 443 1.35 7.73 18.23
N SER A 444 2.28 7.66 19.18
CA SER A 444 2.50 8.72 20.16
C SER A 444 3.47 9.82 19.71
N GLN A 445 4.01 9.74 18.49
CA GLN A 445 5.10 10.61 18.03
C GLN A 445 6.29 10.62 19.01
N ASN A 446 6.63 9.45 19.55
CA ASN A 446 7.65 9.25 20.57
C ASN A 446 7.41 10.01 21.89
N ALA A 447 6.15 10.38 22.21
CA ALA A 447 5.81 10.85 23.55
C ALA A 447 5.75 9.66 24.53
N PRO A 448 6.60 9.61 25.57
CA PRO A 448 6.77 8.40 26.39
C PRO A 448 5.55 8.05 27.22
N ASN A 449 4.88 9.04 27.82
CA ASN A 449 3.68 8.79 28.63
C ASN A 449 2.51 8.29 27.77
N VAL A 450 2.31 8.90 26.60
CA VAL A 450 1.27 8.49 25.65
C VAL A 450 1.58 7.10 25.09
N ALA A 451 2.85 6.79 24.77
CA ALA A 451 3.25 5.45 24.35
C ALA A 451 2.97 4.40 25.44
N LEU A 452 3.26 4.71 26.70
CA LEU A 452 2.99 3.81 27.82
C LEU A 452 1.48 3.56 28.00
N ASP A 453 0.65 4.61 27.88
CA ASP A 453 -0.80 4.49 27.93
C ASP A 453 -1.34 3.62 26.78
N LEU A 454 -0.82 3.80 25.56
CA LEU A 454 -1.15 2.96 24.42
C LEU A 454 -0.75 1.49 24.66
N LEU A 455 0.45 1.24 25.17
CA LEU A 455 0.92 -0.12 25.49
C LEU A 455 0.01 -0.83 26.53
N HIS A 456 -0.56 -0.08 27.47
CA HIS A 456 -1.52 -0.59 28.44
C HIS A 456 -2.97 -0.61 27.94
N SER A 457 -3.24 -0.11 26.73
CA SER A 457 -4.58 -0.16 26.15
C SER A 457 -5.09 -1.59 26.08
N LYS A 458 -6.40 -1.75 26.28
CA LYS A 458 -7.06 -3.06 26.28
C LYS A 458 -6.85 -3.80 24.95
N GLY A 459 -6.90 -3.09 23.82
CA GLY A 459 -6.71 -3.66 22.49
C GLY A 459 -5.35 -4.33 22.33
N LEU A 460 -4.27 -3.60 22.60
CA LEU A 460 -2.91 -4.12 22.49
C LEU A 460 -2.62 -5.20 23.55
N SER A 461 -3.03 -4.96 24.80
CA SER A 461 -2.80 -5.91 25.89
C SER A 461 -3.45 -7.27 25.62
N LEU A 462 -4.70 -7.30 25.13
CA LEU A 462 -5.39 -8.56 24.78
C LEU A 462 -4.73 -9.28 23.60
N CYS A 463 -4.30 -8.54 22.58
CA CYS A 463 -3.69 -9.13 21.40
C CYS A 463 -2.33 -9.79 21.71
N PHE A 464 -1.58 -9.25 22.66
CA PHE A 464 -0.20 -9.66 22.96
C PHE A 464 -0.02 -10.32 24.34
N ALA A 465 -1.09 -10.56 25.10
CA ALA A 465 -1.04 -11.17 26.44
C ALA A 465 -0.23 -12.48 26.50
N LYS A 466 -0.36 -13.34 25.47
CA LYS A 466 0.37 -14.61 25.41
C LYS A 466 1.88 -14.42 25.21
N GLU A 467 2.30 -13.43 24.42
CA GLU A 467 3.74 -13.14 24.22
C GLU A 467 4.38 -12.57 25.48
N ALA A 468 3.65 -11.71 26.21
CA ALA A 468 4.09 -11.21 27.49
C ALA A 468 4.28 -12.37 28.50
N ALA A 469 3.33 -13.31 28.55
CA ALA A 469 3.42 -14.50 29.40
C ALA A 469 4.61 -15.40 29.01
N ASP A 470 4.82 -15.66 27.72
CA ASP A 470 5.92 -16.49 27.23
C ASP A 470 7.30 -15.83 27.49
N GLN A 471 7.39 -14.49 27.43
CA GLN A 471 8.61 -13.76 27.80
C GLN A 471 8.90 -13.81 29.30
N VAL A 472 7.87 -13.71 30.13
CA VAL A 472 8.01 -13.88 31.60
C VAL A 472 8.47 -15.30 31.91
N ALA A 473 7.87 -16.32 31.29
CA ALA A 473 8.26 -17.71 31.44
C ALA A 473 9.72 -17.95 31.00
N LYS A 474 10.16 -17.40 29.86
CA LYS A 474 11.56 -17.48 29.42
C LYS A 474 12.53 -16.80 30.38
N LYS A 475 12.19 -15.62 30.91
CA LYS A 475 13.02 -14.93 31.93
C LYS A 475 13.07 -15.72 33.24
N GLU A 476 12.02 -16.46 33.58
CA GLU A 476 12.02 -17.37 34.74
C GLU A 476 12.80 -18.65 34.50
N GLU A 477 12.77 -19.20 33.28
CA GLU A 477 13.58 -20.35 32.86
C GLU A 477 15.06 -19.99 32.75
N GLU A 478 15.43 -18.83 32.21
CA GLU A 478 16.81 -18.33 32.18
C GLU A 478 17.34 -18.00 33.59
N LYS A 479 16.47 -17.61 34.53
CA LYS A 479 16.82 -17.51 35.95
C LYS A 479 17.00 -18.86 36.63
N LYS A 480 16.35 -19.93 36.13
CA LYS A 480 16.45 -21.30 36.64
C LYS A 480 17.56 -22.13 35.97
N SER A 481 17.98 -21.81 34.75
CA SER A 481 18.96 -22.57 33.96
C SER A 481 20.42 -22.26 34.28
N ASN A 482 20.70 -21.49 35.33
CA ASN A 482 22.06 -21.41 35.90
C ASN A 482 22.51 -22.69 36.62
N GLN A 483 21.73 -23.77 36.60
CA GLN A 483 22.19 -25.13 36.89
C GLN A 483 21.49 -26.15 35.97
N ASN A 484 22.30 -26.83 35.15
CA ASN A 484 22.05 -28.04 34.36
C ASN A 484 21.11 -27.96 33.15
N THR A 485 21.65 -28.33 31.99
CA THR A 485 20.96 -28.43 30.69
C THR A 485 20.97 -29.87 30.18
N GLU A 486 19.79 -30.43 29.93
CA GLU A 486 19.53 -31.38 28.83
C GLU A 486 18.28 -30.89 28.07
N PRO A 487 18.21 -31.00 26.73
CA PRO A 487 17.10 -30.43 25.95
C PRO A 487 15.95 -31.43 25.78
N LEU A 488 14.75 -31.04 26.21
CA LEU A 488 13.49 -31.72 25.89
C LEU A 488 12.95 -31.25 24.53
N GLU A 489 12.38 -32.21 23.80
CA GLU A 489 11.92 -32.14 22.42
C GLU A 489 10.88 -31.04 22.15
N ALA A 490 11.08 -30.32 21.05
CA ALA A 490 10.20 -29.23 20.60
C ALA A 490 8.88 -29.78 20.02
N SER A 491 7.78 -29.45 20.69
CA SER A 491 6.42 -29.44 20.15
C SER A 491 6.38 -28.71 18.80
N MET A 492 5.64 -29.26 17.84
CA MET A 492 5.43 -28.76 16.48
C MET A 492 5.18 -27.25 16.44
N ASN A 493 6.24 -26.48 16.14
CA ASN A 493 6.21 -25.03 16.11
C ASN A 493 5.78 -24.50 14.74
N GLN A 494 4.70 -23.70 14.73
CA GLN A 494 4.44 -22.77 13.64
C GLN A 494 5.59 -21.76 13.56
N PRO A 495 6.04 -21.35 12.35
CA PRO A 495 7.20 -20.48 12.22
C PRO A 495 6.94 -19.12 12.89
N PRO A 496 7.96 -18.50 13.50
CA PRO A 496 7.81 -17.23 14.19
C PRO A 496 7.36 -16.13 13.23
N MET A 497 6.33 -15.36 13.60
CA MET A 497 6.00 -14.11 12.90
C MET A 497 7.24 -13.22 12.87
N ARG A 498 7.56 -12.67 11.69
CA ARG A 498 8.76 -11.84 11.50
C ARG A 498 8.67 -10.59 12.36
N ARG A 499 9.57 -10.48 13.34
CA ARG A 499 9.65 -9.36 14.30
C ARG A 499 10.50 -8.25 13.72
N GLN A 500 10.12 -6.99 13.96
CA GLN A 500 10.98 -5.83 13.69
C GLN A 500 11.90 -5.61 14.90
N THR A 501 13.15 -6.03 14.76
CA THR A 501 14.16 -5.90 15.81
C THR A 501 14.61 -4.45 15.98
N THR A 502 15.15 -4.10 17.16
CA THR A 502 15.78 -2.78 17.38
C THR A 502 16.89 -2.50 16.36
N ALA A 503 17.59 -3.54 15.87
CA ALA A 503 18.60 -3.40 14.82
C ALA A 503 18.00 -3.02 13.45
N GLU A 504 16.83 -3.56 13.10
CA GLU A 504 16.09 -3.17 11.90
C GLU A 504 15.54 -1.75 12.00
N ILE A 505 15.09 -1.34 13.19
CA ILE A 505 14.67 0.06 13.46
C ILE A 505 15.84 1.03 13.24
N VAL A 506 17.02 0.70 13.78
CA VAL A 506 18.24 1.50 13.58
C VAL A 506 18.68 1.49 12.10
N ALA A 507 18.52 0.37 11.39
CA ALA A 507 18.79 0.28 9.97
C ALA A 507 17.82 1.14 9.13
N MET A 508 16.52 1.12 9.46
CA MET A 508 15.50 1.96 8.82
C MET A 508 15.83 3.46 8.99
N GLN A 509 16.21 3.87 10.20
CA GLN A 509 16.68 5.23 10.46
C GLN A 509 17.93 5.57 9.64
N SER A 510 18.92 4.67 9.63
CA SER A 510 20.18 4.86 8.89
C SER A 510 20.00 4.91 7.36
N GLN A 511 19.10 4.10 6.80
CA GLN A 511 18.80 4.11 5.36
C GLN A 511 18.10 5.43 4.97
N ARG A 512 17.15 5.89 5.80
CA ARG A 512 16.51 7.20 5.61
C ARG A 512 17.56 8.32 5.70
N SER A 513 18.43 8.32 6.72
CA SER A 513 19.51 9.31 6.84
C SER A 513 20.52 9.30 5.67
N ARG A 514 20.74 8.16 5.00
CA ARG A 514 21.65 8.05 3.85
C ARG A 514 21.05 8.54 2.53
N LEU A 515 19.74 8.37 2.34
CA LEU A 515 19.01 8.90 1.18
C LEU A 515 18.90 10.44 1.24
N PHE A 516 18.93 11.02 2.44
CA PHE A 516 18.68 12.45 2.68
C PHE A 516 19.91 13.23 3.23
N GLY A 517 21.13 12.71 3.07
CA GLY A 517 22.36 13.26 3.65
C GLY A 517 23.49 13.56 2.66
N VAL A 518 23.71 14.85 2.41
CA VAL A 518 24.77 15.52 1.65
C VAL A 518 26.20 14.99 1.93
N GLN A 519 26.98 14.75 0.86
CA GLN A 519 28.45 14.79 0.92
C GLN A 519 28.89 16.19 1.37
N GLY A 520 29.38 16.33 2.61
CA GLY A 520 29.83 17.63 3.10
C GLY A 520 30.38 17.61 4.53
N GLY A 521 31.55 16.98 4.71
CA GLY A 521 32.60 17.43 5.63
C GLY A 521 32.31 17.65 7.13
N ALA A 522 32.48 16.60 7.94
CA ALA A 522 33.45 16.59 9.04
C ALA A 522 33.52 15.16 9.60
N ALA A 523 34.63 14.47 9.30
CA ALA A 523 34.93 13.17 9.87
C ALA A 523 35.20 13.31 11.38
N GLY A 524 34.16 13.07 12.19
CA GLY A 524 34.29 12.73 13.59
C GLY A 524 34.29 11.20 13.74
N ILE A 525 35.45 10.58 13.54
CA ILE A 525 35.65 9.16 13.81
C ILE A 525 35.45 8.93 15.32
N ILE A 526 34.27 8.43 15.72
CA ILE A 526 34.08 7.82 17.04
C ILE A 526 34.62 6.39 16.94
N THR A 527 35.93 6.29 17.10
CA THR A 527 36.62 5.03 17.35
C THR A 527 36.07 4.42 18.64
N LEU A 528 35.46 3.23 18.53
CA LEU A 528 35.22 2.33 19.65
C LEU A 528 36.56 1.96 20.28
N ARG A 529 36.98 2.70 21.32
CA ARG A 529 38.05 2.26 22.21
C ARG A 529 37.48 1.28 23.21
N ALA A 530 37.64 -0.01 22.90
CA ALA A 530 37.50 -1.10 23.85
C ALA A 530 38.47 -0.89 25.02
N TRP A 531 37.93 -0.81 26.23
CA TRP A 531 38.71 -0.98 27.46
C TRP A 531 39.01 -2.47 27.62
N GLY A 532 40.24 -2.86 27.30
CA GLY A 532 40.84 -4.15 27.67
C GLY A 532 42.06 -3.90 28.53
N TYR A 533 41.88 -3.96 29.86
CA TYR A 533 42.97 -4.07 30.82
C TYR A 533 43.54 -5.49 30.77
N GLY A 534 44.86 -5.63 30.59
CA GLY A 534 45.56 -6.87 30.96
C GLY A 534 46.77 -7.24 30.10
N ARG A 535 47.96 -6.79 30.53
CA ARG A 535 49.27 -7.50 30.65
C ARG A 535 49.41 -8.86 29.92
N SER A 536 50.54 -9.30 29.37
CA SER A 536 51.92 -8.82 29.20
C SER A 536 52.70 -9.97 28.53
N LEU A 537 53.91 -9.65 28.05
CA LEU A 537 55.09 -10.51 27.83
C LEU A 537 55.25 -11.14 26.43
N LEU A 538 56.36 -10.72 25.78
CA LEU A 538 57.36 -11.50 25.03
C LEU A 538 56.82 -12.39 23.90
N ASP A 539 57.18 -12.28 22.62
CA ASP A 539 58.44 -11.90 21.96
C ASP A 539 58.16 -11.33 20.56
#